data_AF-A0A524DKE5-F1
#
_entry.id   AF-A0A524DKE5-F1
#
_cell.length_a   1.000
_cell.length_b   1.000
_cell.length_c   1.000
_cell.angle_alpha   90.00
_cell.angle_beta   90.00
_cell.angle_gamma   90.00
#
_symmetry.space_group_name_H-M   'P 1'
#
loop_
_entity.id
_entity.type
_entity.pdbx_description
1 polymer ?
#
loop_
_entity_poly.entity_id
_entity_poly.type
_entity_poly.pdbx_seq_one_letter_code
_entity_poly.pdbx_strand_id
1 'polypeptide(L)' 'MSKSEMEEKINKTDKIVDKIHKNMAKIKHKIVVISGKGGVGKTTVAVNLAAALANEGQKVGILDVDITGPNVAKM' A
#
# COMPACT_ATOMS: atom_id res chain seq x y z
N MET A 1 18.79 10.79 -22.43
CA MET A 1 17.77 9.73 -22.48
C MET A 1 17.02 9.91 -23.80
N SER A 2 17.02 8.90 -24.67
CA SER A 2 16.37 8.97 -25.98
C SER A 2 14.84 8.93 -25.84
N LYS A 3 14.12 9.37 -26.89
CA LYS A 3 12.65 9.23 -26.94
C LYS A 3 12.20 7.76 -26.77
N SER A 4 12.94 6.81 -27.35
CA SER A 4 12.63 5.38 -27.26
C SER A 4 12.78 4.83 -25.84
N GLU A 5 13.80 5.25 -25.09
CA GLU A 5 13.99 4.86 -23.68
C GLU A 5 12.86 5.39 -22.78
N MET A 6 12.32 6.56 -23.11
CA MET A 6 11.22 7.17 -22.36
C MET A 6 9.89 6.45 -22.60
N GLU A 7 9.57 6.10 -23.86
CA GLU A 7 8.37 5.33 -24.23
C GLU A 7 8.38 3.92 -23.61
N GLU A 8 9.53 3.25 -23.57
CA GLU A 8 9.65 1.93 -22.96
C GLU A 8 9.39 1.99 -21.45
N LYS A 9 9.90 3.02 -20.76
CA LYS A 9 9.63 3.25 -19.33
C LYS A 9 8.16 3.50 -19.06
N ILE A 10 7.48 4.28 -19.90
CA ILE A 10 6.05 4.56 -19.76
C ILE A 10 5.25 3.27 -19.90
N ASN A 11 5.47 2.51 -20.99
CA ASN A 11 4.76 1.24 -21.22
C ASN A 11 5.01 0.21 -20.11
N LYS A 12 6.23 0.17 -19.56
CA LYS A 12 6.55 -0.68 -18.41
C LYS A 12 5.80 -0.25 -17.14
N THR A 13 5.66 1.05 -16.93
CA THR A 13 4.93 1.61 -15.78
C THR A 13 3.44 1.30 -15.87
N ASP A 14 2.84 1.47 -17.05
CA ASP A 14 1.42 1.15 -17.29
C ASP A 14 1.12 -0.33 -17.00
N LYS A 15 1.98 -1.22 -17.48
CA LYS A 15 1.88 -2.66 -17.19
C LYS A 15 1.96 -2.98 -15.70
N ILE A 16 2.79 -2.26 -14.93
CA ILE A 16 2.88 -2.44 -13.47
C ILE A 16 1.60 -1.96 -12.80
N VAL A 17 1.08 -0.79 -13.18
CA VAL A 17 -0.16 -0.23 -12.63
C VAL A 17 -1.35 -1.16 -12.88
N ASP A 18 -1.47 -1.68 -14.11
CA ASP A 18 -2.51 -2.66 -14.46
C ASP A 18 -2.43 -3.92 -13.61
N LYS A 19 -1.21 -4.42 -13.36
CA LYS A 19 -1.01 -5.59 -12.51
C LYS A 19 -1.41 -5.30 -11.06
N ILE A 20 -1.08 -4.12 -10.54
CA ILE A 20 -1.49 -3.68 -9.19
C ILE A 20 -3.01 -3.63 -9.12
N HIS A 21 -3.68 -2.98 -10.09
CA HIS A 21 -5.15 -2.92 -10.13
C HIS A 21 -5.79 -4.31 -10.14
N LYS A 22 -5.31 -5.22 -10.99
CA LYS A 22 -5.82 -6.61 -11.06
C LYS A 22 -5.64 -7.38 -9.74
N ASN A 23 -4.54 -7.15 -9.02
CA ASN A 23 -4.32 -7.77 -7.72
C ASN A 23 -5.20 -7.16 -6.63
N MET A 24 -5.29 -5.82 -6.58
CA MET A 24 -6.07 -5.09 -5.59
C MET A 24 -7.59 -5.29 -5.77
N ALA A 25 -8.05 -5.62 -6.98
CA ALA A 25 -9.44 -5.97 -7.26
C ALA A 25 -9.90 -7.26 -6.56
N LYS A 26 -8.97 -8.16 -6.21
CA LYS A 26 -9.28 -9.41 -5.50
C LYS A 26 -9.52 -9.20 -4.00
N ILE A 27 -9.17 -8.02 -3.48
CA ILE A 27 -9.29 -7.68 -2.05
C ILE A 27 -10.64 -6.99 -1.82
N LYS A 28 -11.56 -7.71 -1.16
CA LYS A 28 -12.93 -7.24 -0.91
C LYS A 28 -13.00 -6.04 0.04
N HIS A 29 -12.20 -6.06 1.11
CA HIS A 29 -12.18 -5.02 2.15
C HIS A 29 -10.75 -4.50 2.35
N LYS A 30 -10.60 -3.17 2.37
CA LYS A 30 -9.31 -2.48 2.53
C LYS A 30 -9.44 -1.52 3.69
N ILE A 31 -8.72 -1.79 4.78
CA ILE A 31 -8.79 -1.02 6.02
C ILE A 31 -7.44 -0.35 6.21
N VAL A 32 -7.45 0.98 6.38
CA VAL A 32 -6.24 1.78 6.60
C VAL A 32 -6.22 2.27 8.03
N VAL A 33 -5.15 1.95 8.76
CA VAL A 33 -4.91 2.44 10.13
C VAL A 33 -3.78 3.47 10.07
N ILE A 34 -4.10 4.74 10.30
CA ILE A 34 -3.15 5.86 10.21
C ILE A 34 -3.24 6.76 11.44
N SER A 35 -2.15 7.45 11.76
CA SER A 35 -2.04 8.45 12.83
C SER A 35 -0.81 9.32 12.63
N GLY A 36 -0.97 10.62 12.89
CA GLY A 36 0.09 11.62 12.77
C GLY A 36 1.08 11.69 13.95
N LYS A 37 0.97 10.82 14.96
CA LYS A 37 1.89 10.81 16.12
C LYS A 37 2.47 9.42 16.39
N GLY A 38 3.66 9.37 16.98
CA GLY A 38 4.29 8.14 17.47
C GLY A 38 3.61 7.63 18.74
N GLY A 39 3.63 6.31 18.97
CA GLY A 39 3.17 5.70 20.23
C GLY A 39 1.65 5.63 20.45
N VAL A 40 0.81 6.07 19.51
CA VAL A 40 -0.66 6.07 19.64
C VAL A 40 -1.33 4.68 19.48
N GLY A 41 -0.55 3.62 19.30
CA GLY A 41 -1.08 2.26 19.13
C GLY A 41 -1.54 1.88 17.72
N LYS A 42 -1.11 2.58 16.65
CA LYS A 42 -1.44 2.22 15.24
C LYS A 42 -1.20 0.74 14.95
N THR A 43 0.03 0.29 15.20
CA THR A 43 0.45 -1.10 14.95
C THR A 43 -0.38 -2.05 15.79
N THR A 44 -0.58 -1.73 17.08
CA THR A 44 -1.40 -2.53 18.00
C THR A 44 -2.83 -2.72 17.50
N VAL A 45 -3.47 -1.66 17.00
CA VAL A 45 -4.82 -1.77 16.43
C VAL A 45 -4.81 -2.59 15.14
N ALA A 46 -3.85 -2.33 14.24
CA ALA A 46 -3.75 -3.03 12.95
C ALA A 46 -3.56 -4.54 13.11
N VAL A 47 -2.62 -4.98 13.97
CA VAL A 47 -2.36 -6.41 14.18
C VAL A 47 -3.50 -7.12 14.91
N ASN A 48 -4.13 -6.49 15.91
CA ASN A 48 -5.23 -7.13 16.64
C ASN A 48 -6.51 -7.22 15.78
N LEU A 49 -6.80 -6.20 14.98
CA LEU A 49 -7.91 -6.26 14.02
C LEU A 49 -7.68 -7.38 13.00
N ALA A 50 -6.46 -7.50 12.47
CA ALA A 50 -6.11 -8.56 11.54
C ALA A 50 -6.23 -9.95 12.18
N ALA A 51 -5.77 -10.11 13.41
CA ALA A 51 -5.87 -11.36 14.16
C ALA A 51 -7.34 -11.74 14.45
N ALA A 52 -8.18 -10.78 14.85
CA ALA A 52 -9.60 -11.01 15.09
C ALA A 52 -10.32 -11.48 13.82
N LEU A 53 -10.11 -10.79 12.68
CA LEU A 53 -10.69 -11.18 11.39
C LEU A 53 -10.19 -12.55 10.91
N ALA A 54 -8.91 -12.86 11.14
CA ALA A 54 -8.37 -14.17 10.82
C ALA A 54 -8.99 -15.28 11.68
N ASN A 55 -9.23 -15.02 12.97
CA ASN A 55 -9.91 -15.93 13.89
C ASN A 55 -11.38 -16.17 13.49
N GLU A 56 -12.03 -15.20 12.85
CA GLU A 56 -13.36 -15.35 12.24
C GLU A 56 -13.33 -16.08 10.89
N GLY A 57 -12.17 -16.62 10.48
CA GLY A 57 -12.00 -17.40 9.25
C GLY A 57 -11.82 -16.57 7.98
N GLN A 58 -11.60 -15.25 8.09
CA GLN A 58 -11.33 -14.41 6.93
C GLN A 58 -9.89 -14.57 6.44
N LYS A 59 -9.69 -14.44 5.12
CA LYS A 59 -8.33 -14.30 4.55
C LYS A 59 -7.86 -12.87 4.73
N VAL A 60 -6.89 -12.67 5.61
CA VAL A 60 -6.36 -11.35 5.97
C VAL A 60 -4.92 -11.23 5.52
N GLY A 61 -4.56 -10.05 5.00
CA GLY A 61 -3.17 -9.65 4.78
C GLY A 61 -2.90 -8.35 5.54
N ILE A 62 -1.70 -8.22 6.10
CA ILE A 62 -1.23 -6.99 6.73
C ILE A 62 -0.09 -6.40 5.88
N LEU A 63 -0.11 -5.08 5.71
CA LEU A 63 0.94 -4.33 5.05
C LEU A 63 1.27 -3.14 5.93
N ASP A 64 2.52 -3.07 6.39
CA ASP A 64 3.04 -1.88 7.05
C ASP A 64 3.68 -0.98 5.99
N VAL A 65 3.34 0.30 6.01
CA VAL A 65 3.84 1.28 5.05
C VAL A 65 4.31 2.51 5.81
N ASP A 66 5.62 2.74 5.80
CA ASP A 66 6.19 4.01 6.22
C ASP A 66 6.04 5.03 5.11
N ILE A 67 4.93 5.76 5.13
CA ILE A 67 4.75 6.96 4.30
C ILE A 67 5.41 8.13 5.06
N THR A 68 6.74 8.23 4.98
CA THR A 68 7.45 9.42 5.43
C THR A 68 7.24 10.55 4.40
N GLY A 69 7.16 11.80 4.90
CA GLY A 69 6.90 13.01 4.09
C GLY A 69 7.88 13.23 2.92
N PRO A 70 7.64 14.27 2.08
CA PRO A 70 8.23 14.39 0.76
C PRO A 70 9.76 14.30 0.77
N ASN A 71 10.31 13.34 0.01
CA ASN A 71 11.75 13.15 -0.19
C ASN A 71 12.39 14.31 -0.99
N VAL A 72 11.57 15.18 -1.59
CA VAL A 72 12.00 16.43 -2.21
C VAL A 72 11.36 17.57 -1.44
N ALA A 73 12.14 18.27 -0.61
CA ALA A 73 11.76 19.56 -0.08
C ALA A 73 11.48 20.48 -1.28
N LYS A 74 10.21 20.85 -1.49
CA LYS A 74 9.91 22.03 -2.30
C LYS A 74 10.26 23.23 -1.42
N MET A 75 11.39 23.86 -1.71
CA MET A 75 11.61 25.27 -1.39
C MET A 75 10.69 26.12 -2.26
#